data_AF-A0A2J7TD85-F1
#
_entry.id   AF-A0A2J7TD85-F1
#
_cell.length_a   1.000
_cell.length_b   1.000
_cell.length_c   1.000
_cell.angle_alpha   90.00
_cell.angle_beta   90.00
_cell.angle_gamma   90.00
#
_symmetry.space_group_name_H-M   'P 1'
#
loop_
_entity.id
_entity.type
_entity.pdbx_description
1 polymer ?
#
loop_
_entity_poly.entity_id
_entity_poly.type
_entity_poly.pdbx_seq_one_letter_code
_entity_poly.pdbx_strand_id
1 'polypeptide(L)'
;MGKRNIAFIWALLWSWPVYGACVKPASQDIIDGFAKDPSILLDVYPRGDIGMAAVIQSYAVTGDIALAAIGATVSAANQRQRSAIGAGLAMASQACAGQNPEVPRKITAVMRSVSDPDVLRAYVRGMPAGDAPAELWRHPPAGPTSPPPSKLGVDTTGSIGRRGLALEDPFKPFAPIYKIR
;
A
#
# COMPACT_ATOMS: atom_id res chain seq x y z
N MET A 1 15.72 -66.38 18.98
CA MET A 1 16.23 -64.99 18.84
C MET A 1 15.81 -64.46 17.49
N GLY A 2 14.96 -63.43 17.43
CA GLY A 2 14.47 -62.86 16.16
C GLY A 2 13.79 -61.52 16.41
N LYS A 3 14.58 -60.47 16.64
CA LYS A 3 14.10 -59.10 16.81
C LYS A 3 13.62 -58.58 15.46
N ARG A 4 12.30 -58.39 15.32
CA ARG A 4 11.70 -57.68 14.19
C ARG A 4 11.98 -56.19 14.36
N ASN A 5 12.87 -55.65 13.54
CA ASN A 5 13.18 -54.23 13.46
C ASN A 5 11.98 -53.48 12.86
N ILE A 6 11.29 -52.71 13.69
CA ILE A 6 10.32 -51.70 13.26
C ILE A 6 11.13 -50.46 12.86
N ALA A 7 11.49 -50.39 11.58
CA ALA A 7 12.12 -49.21 11.00
C ALA A 7 11.05 -48.13 10.78
N PHE A 8 11.07 -47.14 11.67
CA PHE A 8 10.77 -45.72 11.44
C PHE A 8 10.15 -45.35 10.08
N ILE A 9 8.82 -45.30 10.02
CA ILE A 9 8.09 -44.44 9.08
C ILE A 9 7.60 -43.24 9.90
N TRP A 10 8.53 -42.34 10.24
CA TRP A 10 8.20 -41.03 10.79
C TRP A 10 8.59 -39.96 9.77
N ALA A 11 7.59 -39.14 9.41
CA ALA A 11 7.73 -37.80 8.85
C ALA A 11 8.32 -37.66 7.43
N LEU A 12 7.53 -38.02 6.42
CA LEU A 12 7.50 -37.30 5.13
C LEU A 12 6.21 -36.45 5.01
N LEU A 13 5.82 -35.79 6.11
CA LEU A 13 5.00 -34.57 6.04
C LEU A 13 5.95 -33.39 5.85
N TRP A 14 6.68 -33.38 4.73
CA TRP A 14 7.24 -32.14 4.24
C TRP A 14 6.04 -31.32 3.83
N SER A 15 5.65 -30.38 4.68
CA SER A 15 4.74 -29.31 4.34
C SER A 15 5.34 -28.60 3.14
N TRP A 16 4.85 -28.93 1.95
CA TRP A 16 5.12 -28.11 0.78
C TRP A 16 4.58 -26.74 1.14
N PRO A 17 5.40 -25.68 1.15
CA PRO A 17 4.85 -24.34 1.24
C PRO A 17 3.87 -24.25 0.07
N VAL A 18 2.59 -24.13 0.40
CA VAL A 18 1.61 -23.69 -0.57
C VAL A 18 2.08 -22.29 -0.93
N TYR A 19 2.79 -22.17 -2.06
CA TYR A 19 3.12 -20.89 -2.65
C TYR A 19 1.79 -20.29 -3.07
N GLY A 20 1.10 -19.62 -2.13
CA GLY A 20 0.00 -18.77 -2.48
C GLY A 20 0.53 -17.72 -3.45
N ALA A 21 -0.12 -17.58 -4.60
CA ALA A 21 0.18 -16.50 -5.51
C ALA A 21 -0.36 -15.21 -4.88
N CYS A 22 0.48 -14.19 -4.73
CA CYS A 22 0.09 -12.96 -4.07
C CYS A 22 -0.95 -12.15 -4.84
N VAL A 23 -0.74 -11.99 -6.15
CA VAL A 23 -1.67 -11.37 -7.09
C VAL A 23 -1.54 -12.16 -8.39
N LYS A 24 -2.62 -12.22 -9.18
CA LYS A 24 -2.54 -12.76 -10.54
C LYS A 24 -1.61 -11.88 -11.39
N PRO A 25 -0.48 -12.41 -11.90
CA PRO A 25 0.38 -11.64 -12.79
C PRO A 25 -0.31 -11.40 -14.13
N ALA A 26 0.12 -10.35 -14.83
CA ALA A 26 -0.26 -10.13 -16.21
C ALA A 26 0.37 -11.20 -17.12
N SER A 27 -0.21 -11.41 -18.31
CA SER A 27 0.40 -12.30 -19.30
C SER A 27 1.69 -11.67 -19.85
N GLN A 28 2.64 -12.51 -20.24
CA GLN A 28 3.92 -12.04 -20.79
C GLN A 28 3.73 -11.19 -22.04
N ASP A 29 2.78 -11.55 -22.92
CA ASP A 29 2.46 -10.77 -24.13
C ASP A 29 2.05 -9.32 -23.82
N ILE A 30 1.30 -9.12 -22.73
CA ILE A 30 0.90 -7.78 -22.28
C ILE A 30 2.11 -7.00 -21.77
N ILE A 31 2.98 -7.66 -20.99
CA ILE A 31 4.20 -7.02 -20.48
C ILE A 31 5.17 -6.67 -21.60
N ASP A 32 5.34 -7.54 -22.59
CA ASP A 32 6.22 -7.29 -23.73
C ASP A 32 5.70 -6.14 -24.60
N GLY A 33 4.38 -6.04 -24.74
CA GLY A 33 3.73 -4.88 -25.38
C GLY A 33 3.96 -3.59 -24.59
N PHE A 34 3.69 -3.62 -23.29
CA PHE A 34 3.90 -2.48 -22.40
C PHE A 34 5.36 -2.05 -22.30
N ALA A 35 6.31 -2.99 -22.34
CA ALA A 35 7.74 -2.69 -22.31
C ALA A 35 8.24 -1.98 -23.58
N LYS A 36 7.59 -2.23 -24.73
CA LYS A 36 7.89 -1.54 -25.99
C LYS A 36 7.36 -0.12 -26.02
N ASP A 37 6.17 0.10 -25.46
CA ASP A 37 5.56 1.42 -25.34
C ASP A 37 4.93 1.60 -23.95
N PRO A 38 5.70 2.06 -22.96
CA PRO A 38 5.18 2.26 -21.62
C PRO A 38 4.14 3.40 -21.55
N SER A 39 4.19 4.35 -22.48
CA SER A 39 3.29 5.51 -22.51
C SER A 39 1.84 5.12 -22.78
N ILE A 40 1.62 3.97 -23.43
CA ILE A 40 0.27 3.44 -23.70
C ILE A 40 -0.59 3.35 -22.43
N LEU A 41 0.02 3.07 -21.28
CA LEU A 41 -0.68 3.00 -20.00
C LEU A 41 -1.23 4.38 -19.60
N LEU A 42 -0.50 5.45 -19.89
CA LEU A 42 -0.91 6.82 -19.60
C LEU A 42 -2.05 7.26 -20.52
N ASP A 43 -2.02 6.83 -21.78
CA ASP A 43 -3.06 7.14 -22.77
C ASP A 43 -4.38 6.42 -22.47
N VAL A 44 -4.31 5.17 -22.02
CA VAL A 44 -5.49 4.38 -21.60
C VAL A 44 -6.08 4.94 -20.31
N TYR A 45 -5.24 5.42 -19.39
CA TYR A 45 -5.65 5.95 -18.09
C TYR A 45 -5.26 7.43 -17.91
N PRO A 46 -5.85 8.36 -18.68
CA PRO A 46 -5.46 9.78 -18.65
C PRO A 46 -5.76 10.44 -17.30
N ARG A 47 -6.71 9.89 -16.55
CA ARG A 47 -7.16 10.42 -15.25
C ARG A 47 -6.42 9.84 -14.04
N GLY A 48 -5.60 8.79 -14.22
CA GLY A 48 -4.92 8.11 -13.11
C GLY A 48 -5.91 7.56 -12.07
N ASP A 49 -6.91 6.82 -12.51
CA ASP A 49 -7.96 6.25 -11.67
C ASP A 49 -7.54 4.89 -11.05
N ILE A 50 -8.46 4.30 -10.29
CA ILE A 50 -8.22 3.02 -9.61
C ILE A 50 -7.92 1.87 -10.57
N GLY A 51 -8.44 1.93 -11.80
CA GLY A 51 -8.13 0.95 -12.85
C GLY A 51 -6.64 0.92 -13.19
N MET A 52 -6.03 2.10 -13.33
CA MET A 52 -4.59 2.22 -13.57
C MET A 52 -3.78 1.58 -12.43
N ALA A 53 -4.17 1.84 -11.18
CA ALA A 53 -3.46 1.30 -10.02
C ALA A 53 -3.55 -0.24 -9.96
N ALA A 54 -4.71 -0.84 -10.30
CA ALA A 54 -4.88 -2.30 -10.34
C ALA A 54 -4.08 -2.96 -11.47
N VAL A 55 -3.96 -2.29 -12.63
CA VAL A 55 -3.10 -2.75 -13.73
C VAL A 55 -1.63 -2.72 -13.29
N ILE A 56 -1.19 -1.62 -12.68
CA ILE A 56 0.18 -1.48 -12.17
C ILE A 56 0.48 -2.53 -11.10
N GLN A 57 -0.47 -2.84 -10.22
CA GLN A 57 -0.32 -3.92 -9.26
C GLN A 57 -0.01 -5.25 -9.97
N SER A 58 -0.80 -5.58 -11.00
CA SER A 58 -0.63 -6.82 -11.77
C SER A 58 0.70 -6.84 -12.55
N TYR A 59 1.13 -5.71 -13.09
CA TYR A 59 2.38 -5.59 -13.82
C TYR A 59 3.59 -5.72 -12.90
N ALA A 60 3.56 -5.05 -11.74
CA ALA A 60 4.64 -5.04 -10.76
C ALA A 60 4.99 -6.44 -10.22
N VAL A 61 4.01 -7.35 -10.16
CA VAL A 61 4.24 -8.74 -9.72
C VAL A 61 4.71 -9.67 -10.83
N THR A 62 4.68 -9.24 -12.10
CA THR A 62 4.99 -10.11 -13.25
C THR A 62 6.49 -10.27 -13.47
N GLY A 63 7.30 -9.22 -13.23
CA GLY A 63 8.75 -9.32 -13.30
C GLY A 63 9.48 -7.99 -13.45
N ASP A 64 10.81 -8.08 -13.55
CA ASP A 64 11.71 -6.92 -13.55
C ASP A 64 11.54 -6.01 -14.79
N ILE A 65 11.21 -6.60 -15.94
CA ILE A 65 10.93 -5.86 -17.18
C ILE A 65 9.73 -4.92 -17.00
N ALA A 66 8.65 -5.44 -16.39
CA ALA A 66 7.44 -4.67 -16.13
C ALA A 66 7.71 -3.52 -15.15
N LEU A 67 8.50 -3.79 -14.10
CA LEU A 67 8.92 -2.79 -13.12
C LEU A 67 9.77 -1.67 -13.73
N ALA A 68 10.72 -2.03 -14.61
CA ALA A 68 11.52 -1.04 -15.33
C ALA A 68 10.65 -0.16 -16.25
N ALA A 69 9.71 -0.77 -16.97
CA ALA A 69 8.76 -0.05 -17.82
C ALA A 69 7.85 0.88 -17.01
N ILE A 70 7.33 0.45 -15.84
CA ILE A 70 6.59 1.31 -14.91
C ILE A 70 7.45 2.52 -14.52
N GLY A 71 8.72 2.31 -14.14
CA GLY A 71 9.64 3.40 -13.80
C GLY A 71 9.81 4.42 -14.94
N ALA A 72 9.91 3.95 -16.19
CA ALA A 72 10.03 4.81 -17.36
C ALA A 72 8.78 5.70 -17.58
N THR A 73 7.58 5.19 -17.28
CA THR A 73 6.32 5.97 -17.44
C THR A 73 6.23 7.19 -16.53
N VAL A 74 6.92 7.19 -15.40
CA VAL A 74 6.75 8.22 -14.36
C VAL A 74 7.09 9.62 -14.88
N SER A 75 8.11 9.74 -15.74
CA SER A 75 8.55 11.02 -16.30
C SER A 75 7.48 11.71 -17.16
N ALA A 76 6.70 10.93 -17.91
CA ALA A 76 5.62 11.40 -18.78
C ALA A 76 4.26 11.48 -18.04
N ALA A 77 4.14 10.88 -16.86
CA ALA A 77 2.91 10.84 -16.11
C ALA A 77 2.53 12.20 -15.50
N ASN A 78 1.24 12.52 -15.53
CA ASN A 78 0.67 13.63 -14.78
C ASN A 78 0.55 13.30 -13.27
N GLN A 79 0.23 14.30 -12.44
CA GLN A 79 0.19 14.12 -10.98
C GLN A 79 -0.77 13.01 -10.49
N ARG A 80 -1.94 12.87 -11.15
CA ARG A 80 -2.91 11.82 -10.79
C ARG A 80 -2.40 10.44 -11.19
N GLN A 81 -1.80 10.34 -12.37
CA GLN A 81 -1.15 9.11 -12.86
C GLN A 81 0.00 8.70 -11.95
N ARG A 82 0.88 9.63 -11.54
CA ARG A 82 1.96 9.37 -10.56
C ARG A 82 1.40 8.84 -9.24
N SER A 83 0.28 9.42 -8.78
CA SER A 83 -0.42 8.92 -7.59
C SER A 83 -0.96 7.51 -7.76
N ALA A 84 -1.55 7.19 -8.92
CA ALA A 84 -2.02 5.84 -9.23
C ALA A 84 -0.87 4.83 -9.36
N ILE A 85 0.27 5.24 -9.93
CA ILE A 85 1.50 4.43 -10.00
C ILE A 85 1.97 4.07 -8.59
N GLY A 86 2.11 5.06 -7.71
CA GLY A 86 2.51 4.80 -6.33
C GLY A 86 1.51 3.88 -5.61
N ALA A 87 0.21 4.11 -5.76
CA ALA A 87 -0.82 3.27 -5.16
C ALA A 87 -0.78 1.81 -5.67
N GLY A 88 -0.62 1.60 -6.99
CA GLY A 88 -0.49 0.26 -7.58
C GLY A 88 0.70 -0.53 -7.05
N LEU A 89 1.85 0.14 -6.94
CA LEU A 89 3.06 -0.45 -6.38
C LEU A 89 2.90 -0.80 -4.88
N ALA A 90 2.18 0.02 -4.11
CA ALA A 90 1.89 -0.27 -2.70
C ALA A 90 0.97 -1.49 -2.57
N MET A 91 -0.06 -1.58 -3.40
CA MET A 91 -0.96 -2.74 -3.44
C MET A 91 -0.22 -4.03 -3.79
N ALA A 92 0.73 -3.97 -4.74
CA ALA A 92 1.55 -5.14 -5.08
C ALA A 92 2.46 -5.55 -3.92
N SER A 93 3.10 -4.57 -3.27
CA SER A 93 3.98 -4.82 -2.13
C SER A 93 3.24 -5.46 -0.96
N GLN A 94 2.04 -4.97 -0.64
CA GLN A 94 1.22 -5.53 0.43
C GLN A 94 0.75 -6.94 0.12
N ALA A 95 0.22 -7.16 -1.09
CA ALA A 95 -0.29 -8.46 -1.47
C ALA A 95 0.82 -9.54 -1.44
N CYS A 96 2.04 -9.16 -1.82
CA CYS A 96 3.17 -10.08 -1.91
C CYS A 96 4.04 -10.15 -0.66
N ALA A 97 3.88 -9.29 0.35
CA ALA A 97 4.77 -9.21 1.52
C ALA A 97 4.96 -10.56 2.24
N GLY A 98 3.88 -11.32 2.44
CA GLY A 98 3.93 -12.60 3.15
C GLY A 98 4.27 -13.83 2.29
N GLN A 99 4.08 -13.74 0.97
CA GLN A 99 4.16 -14.88 0.05
C GLN A 99 5.40 -14.83 -0.84
N ASN A 100 5.76 -13.64 -1.32
CA ASN A 100 6.93 -13.38 -2.13
C ASN A 100 7.61 -12.07 -1.70
N PRO A 101 8.51 -12.11 -0.70
CA PRO A 101 9.18 -10.93 -0.18
C PRO A 101 10.18 -10.31 -1.17
N GLU A 102 10.48 -10.98 -2.29
CA GLU A 102 11.33 -10.43 -3.36
C GLU A 102 10.62 -9.30 -4.10
N VAL A 103 9.30 -9.42 -4.32
CA VAL A 103 8.52 -8.42 -5.05
C VAL A 103 8.55 -7.04 -4.36
N PRO A 104 8.22 -6.90 -3.05
CA PRO A 104 8.34 -5.62 -2.34
C PRO A 104 9.76 -5.04 -2.36
N ARG A 105 10.80 -5.89 -2.33
CA ARG A 105 12.21 -5.44 -2.40
C ARG A 105 12.52 -4.83 -3.76
N LYS A 106 12.09 -5.47 -4.84
CA LYS A 106 12.24 -4.98 -6.22
C LYS A 106 11.47 -3.69 -6.44
N ILE A 107 10.23 -3.62 -5.97
CA ILE A 107 9.42 -2.39 -6.00
C ILE A 107 10.14 -1.25 -5.27
N THR A 108 10.66 -1.52 -4.06
CA THR A 108 11.42 -0.51 -3.30
C THR A 108 12.66 -0.04 -4.05
N ALA A 109 13.38 -0.93 -4.74
CA ALA A 109 14.55 -0.57 -5.54
C ALA A 109 14.18 0.37 -6.71
N VAL A 110 13.08 0.10 -7.41
CA VAL A 110 12.56 0.95 -8.49
C VAL A 110 12.09 2.30 -7.96
N MET A 111 11.41 2.32 -6.81
CA MET A 111 10.99 3.58 -6.18
C MET A 111 12.18 4.48 -5.83
N ARG A 112 13.32 3.89 -5.43
CA ARG A 112 14.57 4.63 -5.21
C ARG A 112 15.18 5.14 -6.50
N SER A 113 15.17 4.34 -7.58
CA SER A 113 15.76 4.79 -8.85
C SER A 113 14.93 5.90 -9.50
N VAL A 114 13.61 5.83 -9.40
CA VAL A 114 12.69 6.85 -9.90
C VAL A 114 12.78 8.13 -9.07
N SER A 115 12.83 8.00 -7.74
CA SER A 115 12.90 9.14 -6.80
C SER A 115 11.86 10.25 -7.04
N ASP A 116 10.70 9.92 -7.63
CA ASP A 116 9.63 10.88 -7.88
C ASP A 116 8.82 11.13 -6.60
N PRO A 117 8.65 12.38 -6.19
CA PRO A 117 8.04 12.71 -4.91
C PRO A 117 6.57 12.35 -4.79
N ASP A 118 5.81 12.47 -5.88
CA ASP A 118 4.37 12.20 -5.88
C ASP A 118 4.11 10.69 -5.89
N VAL A 119 4.92 9.93 -6.63
CA VAL A 119 4.89 8.46 -6.62
C VAL A 119 5.26 7.94 -5.22
N LEU A 120 6.36 8.42 -4.63
CA LEU A 120 6.80 8.05 -3.28
C LEU A 120 5.72 8.33 -2.23
N ARG A 121 5.13 9.53 -2.24
CA ARG A 121 4.06 9.90 -1.30
C ARG A 121 2.84 9.00 -1.45
N ALA A 122 2.44 8.68 -2.67
CA ALA A 122 1.28 7.83 -2.92
C ALA A 122 1.54 6.37 -2.53
N TYR A 123 2.73 5.85 -2.82
CA TYR A 123 3.15 4.52 -2.40
C TYR A 123 3.09 4.37 -0.89
N VAL A 124 3.75 5.29 -0.19
CA VAL A 124 3.80 5.31 1.26
C VAL A 124 2.42 5.43 1.90
N ARG A 125 1.56 6.32 1.39
CA ARG A 125 0.17 6.45 1.86
C ARG A 125 -0.64 5.16 1.64
N GLY A 126 -0.30 4.40 0.61
CA GLY A 126 -0.94 3.12 0.32
C GLY A 126 -0.55 2.02 1.29
N MET A 127 0.63 2.10 1.93
CA MET A 127 1.13 1.07 2.85
C MET A 127 0.49 1.14 4.24
N PRO A 128 0.35 0.01 4.95
CA PRO A 128 -0.04 0.02 6.36
C PRO A 128 0.97 0.81 7.21
N ALA A 129 0.48 1.42 8.29
CA ALA A 129 1.32 2.19 9.19
C ALA A 129 2.43 1.31 9.79
N GLY A 130 3.69 1.69 9.56
CA GLY A 130 4.87 0.94 10.01
C GLY A 130 5.49 0.00 8.96
N ASP A 131 4.78 -0.30 7.88
CA ASP A 131 5.25 -1.23 6.84
C ASP A 131 5.92 -0.54 5.65
N ALA A 132 5.78 0.79 5.55
CA ALA A 132 6.46 1.57 4.53
C ALA A 132 7.99 1.52 4.73
N PRO A 133 8.80 1.21 3.70
CA PRO A 133 10.25 1.13 3.83
C PRO A 133 10.85 2.45 4.33
N ALA A 134 11.48 2.42 5.51
CA ALA A 134 12.09 3.59 6.15
C ALA A 134 13.07 4.38 5.24
N GLU A 135 13.72 3.69 4.31
CA GLU A 135 14.60 4.32 3.31
C GLU A 135 13.88 5.33 2.41
N LEU A 136 12.65 5.03 2.00
CA LEU A 136 11.89 5.90 1.10
C LEU A 136 11.47 7.21 1.79
N TRP A 137 11.59 7.28 3.12
CA TRP A 137 11.34 8.47 3.93
C TRP A 137 12.59 9.30 4.20
N ARG A 138 13.80 8.75 4.03
CA ARG A 138 15.06 9.46 4.34
C ARG A 138 15.40 10.56 3.33
N HIS A 139 14.73 10.56 2.18
CA HIS A 139 14.65 11.70 1.27
C HIS A 139 13.18 12.10 1.14
N PRO A 140 12.63 12.88 2.09
CA PRO A 140 11.27 13.39 1.93
C PRO A 140 11.26 14.23 0.65
N PRO A 141 10.23 14.08 -0.21
CA PRO A 141 9.85 15.15 -1.12
C PRO A 141 9.89 16.46 -0.36
N ALA A 142 10.55 17.49 -0.88
CA ALA A 142 10.29 18.85 -0.43
C ALA A 142 8.78 19.09 -0.66
N GLY A 143 7.97 18.84 0.36
CA GLY A 143 6.55 19.14 0.30
C GLY A 143 6.38 20.65 0.26
N PRO A 144 5.27 21.17 -0.30
CA PRO A 144 4.78 22.45 0.17
C PRO A 144 4.59 22.29 1.69
N THR A 145 5.26 23.15 2.45
CA THR A 145 5.26 23.18 3.92
C THR A 145 3.84 23.05 4.46
N SER A 146 3.47 21.83 4.87
CA SER A 146 2.41 21.66 5.84
C SER A 146 3.00 22.07 7.19
N PRO A 147 2.33 22.93 7.97
CA PRO A 147 2.80 23.25 9.32
C PRO A 147 2.90 21.93 10.12
N PRO A 148 3.88 21.83 11.03
CA PRO A 148 4.05 20.63 11.84
C PRO A 148 2.73 20.26 12.53
N PRO A 149 2.45 18.98 12.79
CA PRO A 149 1.37 18.64 13.69
C PRO A 149 1.67 19.38 15.00
N SER A 150 0.87 20.39 15.31
CA SER A 150 0.82 20.96 16.64
C SER A 150 0.74 19.77 17.57
N LYS A 151 1.75 19.60 18.43
CA LYS A 151 1.72 18.60 19.48
C LYS A 151 0.36 18.78 20.15
N LEU A 152 -0.56 17.83 19.92
CA LEU A 152 -1.75 17.72 20.72
C LEU A 152 -1.24 17.22 22.07
N GLY A 153 -0.74 18.15 22.88
CA GLY A 153 -0.54 17.95 24.29
C GLY A 153 -1.89 17.61 24.85
N VAL A 154 -2.13 16.32 25.09
CA VAL A 154 -3.20 15.87 25.96
C VAL A 154 -2.75 16.23 27.37
N ASP A 155 -2.95 17.50 27.73
CA ASP A 155 -2.88 17.93 29.11
C ASP A 155 -4.20 17.50 29.77
N THR A 156 -4.18 16.36 30.45
CA THR A 156 -5.27 15.87 31.32
C THR A 156 -5.45 16.72 32.58
N THR A 157 -5.28 18.04 32.49
CA THR A 157 -5.47 18.94 33.62
C THR A 157 -6.39 20.07 33.18
N GLY A 158 -7.63 19.98 33.68
CA GLY A 158 -8.75 20.80 33.25
C GLY A 158 -8.49 22.30 33.37
N SER A 159 -8.84 23.02 32.31
CA SER A 159 -9.49 24.33 32.37
C SER A 159 -9.78 24.78 30.94
N ILE A 160 -11.02 24.53 30.50
CA ILE A 160 -11.51 24.92 29.18
C ILE A 160 -11.72 26.44 29.20
N GLY A 161 -10.74 27.19 28.70
CA GLY A 161 -10.86 28.62 28.41
C GLY A 161 -11.91 28.85 27.32
N ARG A 162 -13.10 29.26 27.75
CA ARG A 162 -14.24 29.78 26.99
C ARG A 162 -13.93 30.26 25.56
N ARG A 163 -14.47 29.55 24.57
CA ARG A 163 -15.17 30.13 23.41
C ARG A 163 -16.40 29.27 23.13
N GLY A 164 -17.56 29.88 23.33
CA GLY A 164 -18.84 29.20 23.51
C GLY A 164 -19.35 28.46 22.28
N LEU A 165 -19.29 27.14 22.33
CA LEU A 165 -20.18 26.24 21.62
C LEU A 165 -20.76 25.30 22.67
N ALA A 166 -21.96 25.60 23.15
CA ALA A 166 -22.73 24.67 23.96
C ALA A 166 -23.05 23.47 23.08
N LEU A 167 -22.40 22.33 23.36
CA LEU A 167 -22.71 21.07 22.71
C LEU A 167 -23.78 20.38 23.55
N GLU A 168 -25.04 20.64 23.21
CA GLU A 168 -26.19 19.91 23.76
C GLU A 168 -25.98 18.40 23.60
N ASP A 169 -26.16 17.66 24.69
CA ASP A 169 -25.99 16.20 24.75
C ASP A 169 -27.12 15.49 23.96
N PRO A 170 -26.83 14.81 22.83
CA PRO A 170 -27.82 14.18 21.97
C PRO A 170 -28.40 12.88 22.55
N PHE A 171 -27.95 12.42 23.72
CA PHE A 171 -28.40 11.15 24.31
C PHE A 171 -29.22 11.32 25.60
N LYS A 172 -29.79 12.50 25.85
CA LYS A 172 -30.65 12.68 27.02
C LYS A 172 -31.93 11.84 26.91
N PRO A 173 -32.18 10.86 27.79
CA PRO A 173 -33.39 10.05 27.72
C PRO A 173 -34.61 10.89 28.14
N PHE A 174 -35.71 10.77 27.39
CA PHE A 174 -36.99 11.40 27.72
C PHE A 174 -37.63 10.66 28.91
N ALA A 175 -37.75 11.34 30.06
CA ALA A 175 -38.50 10.82 31.20
C ALA A 175 -40.02 11.01 30.97
N PRO A 176 -40.87 10.01 31.28
CA PRO A 176 -42.31 10.12 31.10
C PRO A 176 -42.94 11.06 32.13
N ILE A 177 -43.82 11.95 31.67
CA ILE A 177 -44.59 12.86 32.53
C ILE A 177 -45.77 12.09 33.11
N TYR A 178 -45.71 11.78 34.41
CA TYR A 178 -46.91 11.52 35.21
C TYR A 178 -46.83 12.29 36.53
N LYS A 179 -47.70 13.29 36.67
CA LYS A 179 -48.16 13.75 37.98
C LYS A 179 -49.68 13.96 37.90
N ILE A 180 -50.38 12.95 38.42
CA ILE A 180 -51.79 12.98 38.78
C ILE A 180 -51.92 13.95 39.97
N ARG A 181 -52.94 14.82 39.95
CA ARG A 181 -53.29 15.71 41.05
C ARG A 181 -54.19 14.96 42.03
#